data_AF-A0AA38PNJ4-F1
#
_entry.id   AF-A0AA38PNJ4-F1
#
_cell.length_a   1.000
_cell.length_b   1.000
_cell.length_c   1.000
_cell.angle_alpha   90.00
_cell.angle_beta   90.00
_cell.angle_gamma   90.00
#
_symmetry.space_group_name_H-M   'P 1'
#
loop_
_entity.id
_entity.type
_entity.pdbx_description
1 polymer ?
#
loop_
_entity_poly.entity_id
_entity_poly.type
_entity_poly.pdbx_seq_one_letter_code
_entity_poly.pdbx_strand_id
1 'polypeptide(L)'
;FERRVKIATTMIMLNHNLPDDEEYQCWSEILYSLDKLGVDGMSDNEEVLDIHGQQGVVTYEPDFRHHQFSILFERVDAFPEIATQLFSQVGRKRLPRTHGTEQVKRCPPRNLPPSYYKHEYLERMKKGLTQVLVATAEDRPIPRYVCISLVNEALLTSFPVFPMSTQCC
;
A
#
# COMPACT_ATOMS: atom_id res chain seq x y z
N PHE A 1 1.50 7.85 -0.05
CA PHE A 1 2.26 7.19 -1.12
C PHE A 1 3.60 6.66 -0.60
N GLU A 2 4.57 7.55 -0.31
CA GLU A 2 5.95 7.20 0.05
C GLU A 2 6.08 6.16 1.17
N ARG A 3 5.28 6.28 2.24
CA ARG A 3 5.27 5.30 3.33
C ARG A 3 4.99 3.88 2.84
N ARG A 4 4.01 3.70 1.96
CA ARG A 4 3.64 2.36 1.43
C ARG A 4 4.71 1.81 0.51
N VAL A 5 5.32 2.68 -0.31
CA VAL A 5 6.48 2.33 -1.14
C VAL A 5 7.62 1.82 -0.25
N LYS A 6 7.97 2.58 0.80
CA LYS A 6 9.02 2.18 1.75
C LYS A 6 8.73 0.81 2.40
N ILE A 7 7.49 0.59 2.86
CA ILE A 7 7.08 -0.69 3.45
C ILE A 7 7.26 -1.82 2.43
N ALA A 8 6.72 -1.67 1.21
CA ALA A 8 6.82 -2.70 0.18
C ALA A 8 8.29 -2.99 -0.20
N THR A 9 9.12 -1.96 -0.37
CA THR A 9 10.55 -2.13 -0.66
C THR A 9 11.28 -2.85 0.47
N THR A 10 11.03 -2.49 1.73
CA THR A 10 11.63 -3.18 2.88
C THR A 10 11.27 -4.67 2.86
N MET A 11 10.02 -5.01 2.57
CA MET A 11 9.57 -6.41 2.54
C MET A 11 10.17 -7.20 1.37
N ILE A 12 10.29 -6.59 0.19
CA ILE A 12 11.01 -7.20 -0.95
C ILE A 12 12.46 -7.50 -0.56
N MET A 13 13.16 -6.55 0.08
CA MET A 13 14.55 -6.74 0.48
C MET A 13 14.73 -7.84 1.52
N LEU A 14 13.78 -7.99 2.45
CA LEU A 14 13.82 -9.06 3.45
C LEU A 14 13.55 -10.43 2.84
N ASN A 15 12.61 -10.51 1.91
CA ASN A 15 12.19 -11.78 1.31
C ASN A 15 13.06 -12.22 0.12
N HIS A 16 13.92 -11.34 -0.42
CA HIS A 16 14.82 -11.66 -1.54
C HIS A 16 15.74 -12.87 -1.28
N ASN A 17 16.08 -13.13 -0.01
CA ASN A 17 16.99 -14.21 0.37
C ASN A 17 16.28 -15.38 1.07
N LEU A 18 14.95 -15.33 1.17
CA LEU A 18 14.18 -16.43 1.72
C LEU A 18 13.83 -17.43 0.60
N PRO A 19 13.70 -18.73 0.92
CA PRO A 19 13.35 -19.74 -0.07
C PRO A 19 11.89 -19.65 -0.55
N ASP A 20 11.08 -18.79 0.06
CA ASP A 20 9.68 -18.58 -0.31
C ASP A 20 9.55 -17.43 -1.32
N ASP A 21 9.52 -17.81 -2.59
CA ASP A 21 9.37 -16.89 -3.71
C ASP A 21 7.96 -16.22 -3.74
N GLU A 22 6.95 -16.79 -3.06
CA GLU A 22 5.58 -16.27 -3.13
C GLU A 22 5.45 -14.93 -2.40
N GLU A 23 6.07 -14.79 -1.23
CA GLU A 23 6.03 -13.52 -0.50
C GLU A 23 6.84 -12.43 -1.22
N TYR A 24 8.01 -12.78 -1.77
CA TYR A 24 8.80 -11.85 -2.58
C TYR A 24 8.01 -11.36 -3.79
N GLN A 25 7.37 -12.28 -4.52
CA GLN A 25 6.55 -11.97 -5.68
C GLN A 25 5.36 -11.09 -5.30
N CYS A 26 4.68 -11.41 -4.20
CA CYS A 26 3.56 -10.65 -3.70
C CYS A 26 3.94 -9.19 -3.39
N TRP A 27 5.02 -8.96 -2.63
CA TRP A 27 5.47 -7.60 -2.32
C TRP A 27 5.98 -6.85 -3.54
N SER A 28 6.58 -7.55 -4.51
CA SER A 28 6.98 -7.00 -5.81
C SER A 28 5.77 -6.52 -6.62
N GLU A 29 4.67 -7.29 -6.63
CA GLU A 29 3.43 -6.89 -7.27
C GLU A 29 2.76 -5.71 -6.56
N ILE A 30 2.81 -5.66 -5.22
CA ILE A 30 2.33 -4.51 -4.46
C ILE A 30 3.13 -3.25 -4.81
N LEU A 31 4.46 -3.34 -4.86
CA LEU A 31 5.31 -2.21 -5.24
C LEU A 31 5.01 -1.74 -6.67
N TYR A 32 4.84 -2.67 -7.60
CA TYR A 32 4.41 -2.36 -8.97
C TYR A 32 3.06 -1.63 -9.00
N SER A 33 2.06 -2.11 -8.25
CA SER A 33 0.76 -1.44 -8.16
C SER A 33 0.87 -0.02 -7.59
N LEU A 34 1.69 0.17 -6.56
CA LEU A 34 1.93 1.47 -5.97
C LEU A 34 2.55 2.43 -6.99
N ASP A 35 3.57 1.99 -7.71
CA ASP A 35 4.24 2.79 -8.75
C ASP A 35 3.28 3.22 -9.86
N LYS A 36 2.48 2.28 -10.40
CA LYS A 36 1.48 2.57 -11.46
C LYS A 36 0.38 3.52 -10.99
N LEU A 37 -0.07 3.40 -9.75
CA LEU A 37 -1.09 4.29 -9.18
C LEU A 37 -0.53 5.66 -8.81
N GLY A 38 0.75 5.74 -8.44
CA GLY A 38 1.41 6.98 -8.03
C GLY A 38 0.67 7.70 -6.90
N VAL A 39 0.82 9.02 -6.85
CA VAL A 39 0.11 9.87 -5.88
C VAL A 39 -1.38 10.00 -6.21
N ASP A 40 -1.72 10.03 -7.50
CA ASP A 40 -3.09 10.26 -7.98
C ASP A 40 -4.04 9.10 -7.62
N GLY A 41 -3.52 7.87 -7.60
CA GLY A 41 -4.24 6.67 -7.17
C GLY A 41 -4.26 6.43 -5.66
N MET A 42 -3.73 7.36 -4.85
CA MET A 42 -3.90 7.32 -3.40
C MET A 42 -5.17 8.03 -2.96
N SER A 43 -5.71 7.62 -1.83
CA SER A 43 -6.82 8.32 -1.17
C SER A 43 -6.40 9.72 -0.69
N ASP A 44 -7.33 10.65 -0.75
CA ASP A 44 -7.21 11.94 -0.06
C ASP A 44 -7.55 11.79 1.42
N ASN A 45 -6.91 12.61 2.23
CA ASN A 45 -7.07 12.60 3.67
C ASN A 45 -7.48 13.99 4.13
N GLU A 46 -8.51 14.06 4.95
CA GLU A 46 -8.90 15.27 5.66
C GLU A 46 -8.80 15.00 7.17
N GLU A 47 -8.15 15.90 7.92
CA GLU A 47 -8.14 15.81 9.37
C GLU A 47 -9.45 16.36 9.92
N VAL A 48 -10.16 15.56 10.70
CA VAL A 48 -11.48 15.89 11.23
C VAL A 48 -11.49 15.64 12.73
N LEU A 49 -12.19 16.49 13.48
CA LEU A 49 -12.49 16.23 14.89
C LEU A 49 -13.77 15.39 14.96
N ASP A 50 -13.74 14.29 15.70
CA ASP A 50 -14.95 13.52 15.98
C ASP A 50 -15.91 14.27 16.91
N ILE A 51 -17.11 13.70 17.13
CA ILE A 51 -18.14 14.27 18.02
C ILE A 51 -17.69 14.42 19.49
N HIS A 52 -16.58 13.79 19.87
CA HIS A 52 -15.98 13.84 21.20
C HIS A 52 -14.72 14.73 21.22
N GLY A 53 -14.42 15.45 20.13
CA GLY A 53 -13.25 16.30 19.98
C GLY A 53 -11.93 15.55 19.79
N GLN A 54 -11.95 14.24 19.51
CA GLN A 54 -10.76 13.48 19.17
C GLN A 54 -10.39 13.68 17.70
N GLN A 55 -9.11 13.92 17.45
CA GLN A 55 -8.61 14.10 16.09
C GLN A 55 -8.56 12.74 15.37
N GLY A 56 -9.18 12.69 14.21
CA GLY A 56 -9.17 11.56 13.28
C GLY A 56 -8.84 12.02 11.87
N VAL A 57 -8.70 11.05 10.97
CA VAL A 57 -8.47 11.31 9.54
C VAL A 57 -9.55 10.62 8.74
N VAL A 58 -10.34 11.39 7.99
CA VAL A 58 -11.29 10.85 7.01
C VAL A 58 -10.55 10.62 5.70
N THR A 59 -10.69 9.41 5.16
CA THR A 59 -10.04 8.98 3.93
C THR A 59 -11.08 8.91 2.81
N TYR A 60 -10.83 9.58 1.70
CA TYR A 60 -11.72 9.61 0.53
C TYR A 60 -11.09 8.89 -0.65
N GLU A 61 -11.84 7.97 -1.26
CA GLU A 61 -11.33 7.15 -2.34
C GLU A 61 -11.47 7.85 -3.71
N PRO A 62 -10.49 7.70 -4.62
CA PRO A 62 -10.66 8.10 -6.00
C PRO A 62 -11.80 7.33 -6.66
N ASP A 63 -12.64 8.03 -7.42
CA ASP A 63 -13.81 7.46 -8.10
C ASP A 63 -13.47 6.37 -9.12
N PHE A 64 -12.28 6.46 -9.75
CA PHE A 64 -11.84 5.51 -10.76
C PHE A 64 -11.30 4.20 -10.18
N ARG A 65 -10.75 4.19 -8.96
CA ARG A 65 -9.88 3.13 -8.45
C ARG A 65 -10.67 1.93 -7.93
N HIS A 66 -10.27 0.73 -8.30
CA HIS A 66 -10.91 -0.51 -7.84
C HIS A 66 -10.86 -0.66 -6.31
N HIS A 67 -11.98 -1.07 -5.70
CA HIS A 67 -12.16 -1.14 -4.23
C HIS A 67 -11.15 -2.06 -3.52
N GLN A 68 -10.64 -3.08 -4.21
CA GLN A 68 -9.62 -3.98 -3.65
C GLN A 68 -8.33 -3.25 -3.24
N PHE A 69 -8.01 -2.11 -3.85
CA PHE A 69 -6.85 -1.32 -3.44
C PHE A 69 -7.00 -0.71 -2.05
N SER A 70 -8.22 -0.44 -1.59
CA SER A 70 -8.45 0.07 -0.24
C SER A 70 -8.09 -0.98 0.79
N ILE A 71 -8.57 -2.21 0.59
CA ILE A 71 -8.24 -3.38 1.41
C ILE A 71 -6.72 -3.64 1.38
N LEU A 72 -6.11 -3.59 0.20
CA LEU A 72 -4.68 -3.79 0.05
C LEU A 72 -3.88 -2.73 0.82
N PHE A 73 -4.23 -1.47 0.66
CA PHE A 73 -3.52 -0.36 1.28
C PHE A 73 -3.69 -0.30 2.78
N GLU A 74 -4.85 -0.69 3.31
CA GLU A 74 -5.04 -0.88 4.74
C GLU A 74 -4.10 -1.94 5.31
N ARG A 75 -3.98 -3.10 4.64
CA ARG A 75 -3.07 -4.17 5.05
C ARG A 75 -1.62 -3.71 5.02
N VAL A 76 -1.19 -3.04 3.95
CA VAL A 76 0.16 -2.47 3.85
C VAL A 76 0.38 -1.44 4.97
N ASP A 77 -0.60 -0.58 5.25
CA ASP A 77 -0.49 0.45 6.28
C ASP A 77 -0.47 -0.09 7.72
N ALA A 78 -1.09 -1.26 7.96
CA ALA A 78 -1.11 -1.97 9.23
C ALA A 78 0.16 -2.80 9.46
N PHE A 79 0.90 -3.12 8.40
CA PHE A 79 2.06 -4.01 8.48
C PHE A 79 3.14 -3.56 9.49
N PRO A 80 3.51 -2.27 9.60
CA PRO A 80 4.44 -1.81 10.64
C PRO A 80 3.96 -2.01 12.08
N GLU A 81 2.65 -2.10 12.30
CA GLU A 81 2.05 -2.36 13.61
C GLU A 81 2.10 -3.85 13.96
N ILE A 82 2.11 -4.72 12.94
CA ILE A 82 2.22 -6.18 13.08
C ILE A 82 3.69 -6.59 13.24
N ALA A 83 4.57 -6.08 12.37
CA ALA A 83 5.98 -6.41 12.33
C ALA A 83 6.83 -5.39 13.09
N THR A 84 6.54 -5.20 14.38
CA THR A 84 7.16 -4.16 15.22
C THR A 84 8.68 -4.31 15.35
N GLN A 85 9.21 -5.53 15.18
CA GLN A 85 10.64 -5.81 15.18
C GLN A 85 11.35 -5.29 13.92
N LEU A 86 10.64 -5.23 12.80
CA LEU A 86 11.16 -4.71 11.52
C LEU A 86 10.96 -3.21 11.38
N PHE A 87 9.89 -2.68 11.96
CA PHE A 87 9.52 -1.27 11.87
C PHE A 87 9.55 -0.62 13.25
N SER A 88 10.58 0.19 13.50
CA SER A 88 10.68 0.96 14.74
C SER A 88 9.46 1.88 14.91
N GLN A 89 8.70 1.71 15.98
CA GLN A 89 7.54 2.54 16.31
C GLN A 89 7.93 3.86 16.98
N VAL A 90 8.89 4.58 16.39
CA VAL A 90 9.26 5.92 16.83
C VAL A 90 8.35 6.95 16.16
N GLY A 91 7.69 7.79 16.95
CA GLY A 91 6.88 8.90 16.47
C GLY A 91 5.57 9.11 17.24
N ARG A 92 4.75 10.04 16.72
CA ARG A 92 3.41 10.30 17.27
C ARG A 92 2.49 9.11 17.00
N LYS A 93 1.60 8.82 17.96
CA LYS A 93 0.53 7.83 17.79
C LYS A 93 -0.30 8.20 16.55
N ARG A 94 -0.57 7.20 15.71
CA ARG A 94 -1.37 7.38 14.50
C ARG A 94 -2.80 7.76 14.88
N LEU A 95 -3.32 8.80 14.21
CA LEU A 95 -4.72 9.19 14.35
C LEU A 95 -5.63 8.08 13.78
N PRO A 96 -6.76 7.79 14.43
CA PRO A 96 -7.77 6.88 13.89
C PRO A 96 -8.19 7.31 12.49
N ARG A 97 -8.32 6.35 11.57
CA ARG A 97 -8.78 6.60 10.21
C ARG A 97 -10.19 6.08 10.03
N THR A 98 -11.04 6.89 9.40
CA THR A 98 -12.39 6.52 9.00
C THR A 98 -12.55 6.72 7.49
N HIS A 99 -13.42 5.94 6.86
CA HIS A 99 -13.69 6.08 5.43
C HIS A 99 -14.84 7.06 5.21
N GLY A 100 -14.60 8.08 4.38
CA GLY A 100 -15.64 8.95 3.90
C GLY A 100 -16.56 8.21 2.94
N THR A 101 -17.84 8.61 2.90
CA THR A 101 -18.81 8.09 1.92
C THR A 101 -18.62 8.72 0.54
N GLU A 102 -17.98 9.88 0.48
CA GLU A 102 -17.75 10.62 -0.74
C GLU A 102 -16.56 10.06 -1.53
N GLN A 103 -16.63 10.16 -2.85
CA GLN A 103 -15.52 9.82 -3.75
C GLN A 103 -14.90 11.08 -4.31
N VAL A 104 -13.58 11.13 -4.35
CA VAL A 104 -12.86 12.26 -4.95
C VAL A 104 -12.78 12.04 -6.45
N LYS A 105 -13.20 13.06 -7.21
CA LYS A 105 -13.02 13.08 -8.66
C LYS A 105 -11.55 13.36 -8.95
N ARG A 106 -10.83 12.34 -9.43
CA ARG A 106 -9.42 12.45 -9.81
C ARG A 106 -9.21 11.93 -11.22
N CYS A 107 -8.23 12.49 -11.90
CA CYS A 107 -7.75 11.94 -13.16
C CYS A 107 -6.93 10.69 -12.86
N PRO A 108 -7.19 9.56 -13.54
CA PRO A 108 -6.36 8.37 -13.39
C PRO A 108 -4.95 8.63 -13.97
N PRO A 109 -3.91 8.05 -13.38
CA PRO A 109 -2.61 7.92 -14.04
C PRO A 109 -2.73 7.35 -15.45
N ARG A 110 -1.81 7.77 -16.32
CA ARG A 110 -1.75 7.28 -17.70
C ARG A 110 -1.35 5.81 -17.73
N ASN A 111 -1.93 5.06 -18.67
CA ASN A 111 -1.57 3.66 -18.92
C ASN A 111 -1.76 2.76 -17.68
N LEU A 112 -2.84 2.97 -16.94
CA LEU A 112 -3.25 2.05 -15.88
C LEU A 112 -3.85 0.77 -16.49
N PRO A 113 -3.59 -0.41 -15.88
CA PRO A 113 -4.26 -1.65 -16.24
C PRO A 113 -5.79 -1.53 -16.10
N PRO A 114 -6.59 -2.15 -16.99
CA PRO A 114 -8.05 -2.16 -16.88
C PRO A 114 -8.56 -2.69 -15.53
N SER A 115 -7.88 -3.69 -14.98
CA SER A 115 -8.16 -4.28 -13.67
C SER A 115 -8.09 -3.27 -12.50
N TYR A 116 -7.40 -2.14 -12.67
CA TYR A 116 -7.22 -1.14 -11.61
C TYR A 116 -8.42 -0.19 -11.53
N TYR A 117 -9.32 -0.24 -12.50
CA TYR A 117 -10.51 0.59 -12.56
C TYR A 117 -11.73 -0.10 -11.97
N LYS A 118 -12.65 0.69 -11.40
CA LYS A 118 -14.02 0.22 -11.13
C LYS A 118 -14.72 -0.08 -12.46
N HIS A 119 -15.56 -1.11 -12.45
CA HIS A 119 -16.33 -1.50 -13.63
C HIS A 119 -17.15 -0.33 -14.20
N GLU A 120 -17.85 0.39 -13.33
CA GLU A 120 -18.66 1.56 -13.72
C GLU A 120 -17.83 2.67 -14.37
N TYR A 121 -16.58 2.85 -13.94
CA TYR A 121 -15.69 3.85 -14.53
C TYR A 121 -15.28 3.46 -15.96
N LEU A 122 -14.97 2.17 -16.17
CA LEU A 122 -14.68 1.63 -17.51
C LEU A 122 -15.87 1.78 -18.46
N GLU A 123 -17.09 1.57 -17.99
CA GLU A 123 -18.29 1.77 -18.81
C GLU A 123 -18.49 3.23 -19.20
N ARG A 124 -18.27 4.18 -18.29
CA ARG A 124 -18.33 5.62 -18.59
C ARG A 124 -17.30 6.02 -19.65
N MET A 125 -16.10 5.46 -19.56
CA MET A 125 -15.03 5.70 -20.52
C MET A 125 -15.37 5.14 -21.91
N LYS A 126 -15.94 3.92 -21.99
CA LYS A 126 -16.42 3.35 -23.27
C LYS A 126 -17.51 4.19 -23.94
N LYS A 127 -18.34 4.87 -23.14
CA LYS A 127 -19.38 5.80 -23.62
C LYS A 127 -18.82 7.17 -24.03
N GLY A 128 -17.51 7.39 -23.93
CA GLY A 128 -16.86 8.67 -24.24
C GLY A 128 -17.13 9.77 -23.20
N LEU A 129 -17.65 9.43 -22.02
CA LEU A 129 -17.92 10.39 -20.94
C LEU A 129 -16.64 10.81 -20.20
N THR A 130 -15.57 10.03 -20.33
CA THR A 130 -14.25 10.30 -19.77
C THR A 130 -13.17 9.97 -20.80
N GLN A 131 -12.17 10.84 -20.94
CA GLN A 131 -11.05 10.65 -21.87
C GLN A 131 -9.78 10.32 -21.07
N VAL A 132 -9.46 9.03 -20.98
CA VAL A 132 -8.26 8.56 -20.29
C VAL A 132 -7.57 7.50 -21.15
N LEU A 133 -6.24 7.55 -21.21
CA LEU A 133 -5.42 6.54 -21.89
C LEU A 133 -5.26 5.32 -20.98
N VAL A 134 -5.87 4.21 -21.39
CA VAL A 134 -5.79 2.90 -20.71
C VAL A 134 -4.62 2.10 -21.29
N ALA A 135 -3.90 1.36 -20.45
CA ALA A 135 -2.92 0.41 -20.96
C ALA A 135 -3.62 -0.71 -21.73
N THR A 136 -3.30 -0.85 -23.02
CA THR A 136 -3.89 -1.87 -23.89
C THR A 136 -3.19 -3.22 -23.82
N ALA A 137 -2.00 -3.29 -23.21
CA ALA A 137 -1.11 -4.46 -23.25
C ALA A 137 -0.80 -5.09 -21.88
N GLU A 138 -1.24 -4.46 -20.78
CA GLU A 138 -0.92 -4.93 -19.42
C GLU A 138 -2.22 -5.15 -18.64
N ASP A 139 -2.71 -6.39 -18.61
CA ASP A 139 -3.73 -6.80 -17.64
C ASP A 139 -3.02 -7.51 -16.49
N ARG A 140 -2.62 -6.73 -15.48
CA ARG A 140 -2.08 -7.28 -14.23
C ARG A 140 -3.16 -7.27 -13.15
N PRO A 141 -3.40 -8.38 -12.46
CA PRO A 141 -4.39 -8.42 -11.39
C PRO A 141 -3.98 -7.53 -10.21
N ILE A 142 -4.97 -7.16 -9.40
CA ILE A 142 -4.70 -6.51 -8.10
C ILE A 142 -4.22 -7.60 -7.12
N PRO A 143 -3.10 -7.38 -6.41
CA PRO A 143 -2.62 -8.33 -5.40
C PRO A 143 -3.69 -8.59 -4.33
N ARG A 144 -4.02 -9.87 -4.10
CA ARG A 144 -5.09 -10.29 -3.17
C ARG A 144 -4.59 -10.73 -1.80
N TYR A 145 -3.33 -11.17 -1.73
CA TYR A 145 -2.72 -11.74 -0.53
C TYR A 145 -1.71 -10.77 0.07
N VAL A 146 -1.60 -10.79 1.40
CA VAL A 146 -0.44 -10.29 2.14
C VAL A 146 -0.21 -11.39 3.17
N CYS A 147 0.65 -12.37 2.86
CA CYS A 147 0.96 -13.42 3.81
C CYS A 147 1.85 -12.86 4.92
N ILE A 148 1.62 -13.31 6.16
CA ILE A 148 2.34 -12.87 7.37
C ILE A 148 3.27 -14.00 7.87
N SER A 149 3.30 -15.13 7.16
CA SER A 149 3.89 -16.39 7.63
C SER A 149 5.37 -16.28 7.99
N LEU A 150 6.17 -15.52 7.24
CA LEU A 150 7.64 -15.63 7.36
C LEU A 150 8.32 -14.64 8.30
N VAL A 151 7.63 -13.58 8.75
CA VAL A 151 8.27 -12.61 9.67
C VAL A 151 8.69 -13.29 10.98
N ASN A 152 8.00 -14.34 11.41
CA ASN A 152 8.32 -15.04 12.65
C ASN A 152 9.52 -16.01 12.53
N GLU A 153 9.78 -16.62 11.36
CA GLU A 153 10.90 -17.58 11.20
C GLU A 153 12.23 -16.93 10.80
N ALA A 154 12.20 -15.90 9.95
CA ALA A 154 13.41 -15.19 9.53
C ALA A 154 14.08 -14.43 10.69
N LEU A 155 13.29 -13.89 11.62
CA LEU A 155 13.79 -13.19 12.81
C LEU A 155 14.44 -14.15 13.83
N LEU A 156 14.12 -15.44 13.80
CA LEU A 156 14.74 -16.45 14.67
C LEU A 156 16.06 -16.99 14.10
N THR A 157 16.34 -16.80 12.80
CA THR A 157 17.45 -17.46 12.11
C THR A 157 18.50 -16.52 11.53
N SER A 158 18.25 -15.21 11.42
CA SER A 158 19.09 -14.30 10.61
C SER A 158 19.51 -12.97 11.25
N PHE A 159 19.81 -12.97 12.56
CA PHE A 159 20.71 -11.94 13.12
C PHE A 159 21.87 -12.59 13.88
N PRO A 160 23.05 -12.77 13.27
CA PRO A 160 24.26 -12.77 14.08
C PRO A 160 24.33 -11.40 14.75
N VAL A 161 24.21 -11.39 16.08
CA VAL A 161 24.57 -10.25 16.92
C VAL A 161 25.99 -9.88 16.52
N PHE A 162 26.17 -8.81 15.72
CA PHE A 162 27.50 -8.25 15.53
C PHE A 162 27.98 -7.79 16.90
N PRO A 163 29.06 -8.36 17.46
CA PRO A 163 29.64 -7.79 18.66
C PRO A 163 30.13 -6.39 18.28
N MET A 164 29.49 -5.37 18.84
CA MET A 164 30.09 -4.05 18.92
C MET A 164 31.40 -4.21 19.69
N SER A 165 32.52 -4.28 18.95
CA SER A 165 33.85 -4.07 19.52
C SER A 165 33.90 -2.63 20.01
N THR A 166 33.69 -2.45 21.31
CA THR A 166 34.15 -1.27 22.02
C THR A 166 35.67 -1.34 22.09
N GLN A 167 36.32 -0.77 21.09
CA GLN A 167 37.67 -0.23 21.21
C GLN A 167 37.60 1.24 20.82
N CYS A 168 37.66 2.11 21.82
CA CYS A 168 38.25 3.44 21.71
C CYS A 168 38.69 3.89 23.12
N CYS A 169 40.01 4.00 23.24
CA CYS A 169 40.86 4.69 24.22
C CYS A 169 40.89 4.17 25.67
#